data_AF-A0A2N9LEE0-F1
#
_entry.id   AF-A0A2N9LEE0-F1
#
_cell.length_a   1.000
_cell.length_b   1.000
_cell.length_c   1.000
_cell.angle_alpha   90.00
_cell.angle_beta   90.00
_cell.angle_gamma   90.00
#
_symmetry.space_group_name_H-M   'P 1'
#
loop_
_entity.id
_entity.type
_entity.pdbx_description
1 polymer ?
#
loop_
_entity_poly.entity_id
_entity_poly.type
_entity_poly.pdbx_seq_one_letter_code
_entity_poly.pdbx_strand_id
1 'polypeptide(L)'
;MRRFLNVVPRAVRIVAEIVVACGAFIGPVVGAIARATDHHPHGPVGVLGAGFLGLAMGLFLGCVIAIWLLCLGFVYADAKRRAMRPVLWLLVVILFPNLLGFLLYFVMRQPIGTACAGCGRTIPSFQPFCSWCGHAQPMSTGGNAPQGPGSPGMGSVSAV
;
A
#
# COMPACT_ATOMS: atom_id res chain seq x y z
N MET A 1 8.90 17.51 3.64
CA MET A 1 7.60 16.79 3.51
C MET A 1 7.08 16.56 2.09
N ARG A 2 7.30 17.44 1.09
CA ARG A 2 6.70 17.30 -0.26
C ARG A 2 7.19 16.10 -1.09
N ARG A 3 8.37 15.53 -0.81
CA ARG A 3 8.90 14.36 -1.54
C ARG A 3 8.14 13.05 -1.27
N PHE A 4 7.68 12.82 -0.04
CA PHE A 4 6.91 11.62 0.31
C PHE A 4 5.50 11.62 -0.31
N LEU A 5 4.94 12.81 -0.58
CA LEU A 5 3.62 12.98 -1.19
C LEU A 5 3.57 12.71 -2.71
N ASN A 6 4.71 12.60 -3.40
CA ASN A 6 4.77 12.16 -4.81
C ASN A 6 4.82 10.62 -4.96
N VAL A 7 5.02 9.88 -3.87
CA VAL A 7 5.02 8.41 -3.85
C VAL A 7 3.59 7.86 -3.83
N VAL A 8 2.65 8.63 -3.28
CA VAL A 8 1.21 8.39 -3.39
C VAL A 8 0.74 9.00 -4.72
N PRO A 9 0.15 8.21 -5.63
CA PRO A 9 -0.24 8.73 -6.94
C PRO A 9 -1.18 9.92 -6.77
N ARG A 10 -0.86 11.05 -7.43
CA ARG A 10 -1.71 12.27 -7.41
C ARG A 10 -3.15 11.96 -7.79
N ALA A 11 -3.35 11.00 -8.70
CA ALA A 11 -4.66 10.50 -9.10
C ALA A 11 -5.47 9.95 -7.92
N VAL A 12 -4.85 9.20 -7.02
CA VAL A 12 -5.53 8.58 -5.87
C VAL A 12 -5.92 9.62 -4.83
N ARG A 13 -5.09 10.66 -4.66
CA ARG A 13 -5.42 11.80 -3.81
C ARG A 13 -6.60 12.62 -4.38
N ILE A 14 -6.59 12.88 -5.68
CA ILE A 14 -7.67 13.62 -6.37
C ILE A 14 -8.99 12.84 -6.28
N VAL A 15 -8.98 11.52 -6.53
CA VAL A 15 -10.18 10.68 -6.42
C VAL A 15 -10.71 10.67 -4.98
N ALA A 16 -9.84 10.58 -3.97
CA ALA A 16 -10.24 10.63 -2.58
C ALA A 16 -10.94 11.96 -2.21
N GLU A 17 -10.39 13.10 -2.65
CA GLU A 17 -11.02 14.39 -2.38
C GLU A 17 -12.35 14.57 -3.12
N ILE A 18 -12.46 14.07 -4.36
CA ILE A 18 -13.72 14.08 -5.10
C ILE A 18 -14.78 13.24 -4.38
N VAL A 19 -14.43 12.06 -3.87
CA VAL A 19 -15.37 11.19 -3.14
C VAL A 19 -15.84 11.83 -1.83
N VAL A 20 -14.94 12.47 -1.08
CA VAL A 20 -15.31 13.22 0.13
C VAL A 20 -16.22 14.40 -0.20
N ALA A 21 -15.91 15.16 -1.25
CA ALA A 21 -16.72 16.29 -1.69
C ALA A 21 -18.12 15.84 -2.14
N CYS A 22 -18.22 14.74 -2.91
CA CYS A 22 -19.49 14.14 -3.29
C CYS A 22 -20.27 13.64 -2.08
N GLY A 23 -19.64 12.94 -1.14
CA GLY A 23 -20.31 12.47 0.09
C GLY A 23 -20.85 13.60 0.96
N ALA A 24 -20.07 14.69 1.09
CA ALA A 24 -20.46 15.89 1.83
C ALA A 24 -21.60 16.67 1.16
N PHE A 25 -21.75 16.57 -0.17
CA PHE A 25 -22.87 17.18 -0.90
C PHE A 25 -24.11 16.27 -0.95
N ILE A 26 -23.93 14.97 -1.15
CA ILE A 26 -25.02 14.00 -1.30
C ILE A 26 -25.71 13.75 0.05
N GLY A 27 -24.97 13.66 1.14
CA GLY A 27 -25.52 13.41 2.48
C GLY A 27 -26.60 14.41 2.94
N PRO A 28 -26.33 15.74 2.89
CA PRO A 28 -27.32 16.76 3.21
C PRO A 28 -28.49 16.79 2.21
N VAL A 29 -28.22 16.59 0.92
CA VAL A 29 -29.26 16.61 -0.13
C VAL A 29 -30.23 15.44 0.03
N VAL A 30 -29.72 14.23 0.26
CA VAL A 30 -30.55 13.05 0.55
C VAL A 30 -31.31 13.23 1.87
N GLY A 31 -30.66 13.78 2.90
CA GLY A 31 -31.30 14.10 4.17
C GLY A 31 -32.43 15.13 4.02
N ALA A 32 -32.25 16.14 3.17
CA ALA A 32 -33.27 17.15 2.88
C ALA A 32 -34.44 16.58 2.06
N ILE A 33 -34.15 15.77 1.03
CA ILE A 33 -35.18 15.13 0.20
C ILE A 33 -36.01 14.13 1.01
N ALA A 34 -35.36 13.29 1.82
CA ALA A 34 -36.03 12.32 2.68
C ALA A 34 -37.00 13.00 3.66
N ARG A 35 -36.65 14.19 4.16
CA ARG A 35 -37.53 14.98 5.02
C ARG A 35 -38.64 15.68 4.25
N ALA A 36 -38.37 16.16 3.04
CA ALA A 36 -39.40 16.76 2.19
C ALA A 36 -40.51 15.76 1.79
N THR A 37 -40.21 14.45 1.79
CA THR A 37 -41.19 13.39 1.54
C THR A 37 -41.96 12.94 2.77
N ASP A 38 -41.52 13.29 3.98
CA ASP A 38 -42.24 12.97 5.22
C ASP A 38 -43.34 14.02 5.50
N HIS A 39 -44.61 13.67 5.33
CA HIS A 39 -45.75 14.60 5.54
C HIS A 39 -46.02 14.98 7.01
N HIS A 40 -45.19 14.57 7.96
CA HIS A 40 -45.38 14.94 9.37
C HIS A 40 -44.96 16.40 9.60
N PRO A 41 -45.71 17.22 10.36
CA PRO A 41 -45.31 18.60 10.61
C PRO A 41 -44.10 18.65 11.55
N HIS A 42 -42.93 19.03 11.02
CA HIS A 42 -41.71 19.23 11.80
C HIS A 42 -41.37 20.72 11.93
N GLY A 43 -41.04 21.15 13.15
CA GLY A 43 -40.58 22.51 13.43
C GLY A 43 -39.19 22.81 12.85
N PRO A 44 -38.77 24.10 12.79
CA PRO A 44 -37.51 24.53 12.18
C PRO A 44 -36.26 23.89 12.80
N VAL A 45 -36.31 23.50 14.07
CA VAL A 45 -35.25 22.77 14.76
C VAL A 45 -34.99 21.37 14.19
N GLY A 46 -36.02 20.72 13.64
CA GLY A 46 -35.93 19.39 13.03
C GLY A 46 -35.26 19.39 11.66
N VAL A 47 -35.43 20.48 10.89
CA VAL A 47 -34.83 20.66 9.55
C VAL A 47 -33.33 20.89 9.65
N LEU A 48 -32.92 21.78 10.56
CA LEU A 48 -31.51 22.06 10.80
C LEU A 48 -30.77 20.83 11.35
N GLY A 49 -31.39 20.09 12.28
CA GLY A 49 -30.84 18.84 12.81
C GLY A 49 -30.68 17.73 11.76
N ALA A 50 -31.63 17.62 10.82
CA ALA A 50 -31.56 16.65 9.73
C ALA A 50 -30.40 16.92 8.77
N GLY A 51 -30.24 18.20 8.39
CA GLY A 51 -29.16 18.62 7.50
C GLY A 51 -27.79 18.39 8.13
N PHE A 52 -27.65 18.70 9.43
CA PHE A 52 -26.41 18.48 10.16
C PHE A 52 -26.07 16.99 10.29
N LEU A 53 -27.07 16.15 10.59
CA LEU A 53 -26.89 14.70 10.68
C LEU A 53 -26.57 14.08 9.31
N GLY A 54 -27.25 14.52 8.24
CA GLY A 54 -26.99 14.08 6.87
C GLY A 54 -25.59 14.49 6.39
N LEU A 55 -25.14 15.71 6.74
CA LEU A 55 -23.79 16.17 6.47
C LEU A 55 -22.75 15.35 7.24
N ALA A 56 -22.95 15.15 8.53
CA ALA A 56 -22.03 14.39 9.38
C ALA A 56 -21.90 12.93 8.89
N MET A 57 -23.03 12.29 8.56
CA MET A 57 -23.07 10.92 8.05
C MET A 57 -22.44 10.82 6.66
N GLY A 58 -22.77 11.74 5.74
CA GLY A 58 -22.20 11.79 4.39
C GLY A 58 -20.69 12.03 4.40
N LEU A 59 -20.21 12.92 5.28
CA LEU A 59 -18.79 13.17 5.47
C LEU A 59 -18.07 11.96 6.05
N PHE A 60 -18.64 11.34 7.09
CA PHE A 60 -18.04 10.15 7.71
C PHE A 60 -17.92 9.00 6.70
N LEU A 61 -18.99 8.69 5.97
CA LEU A 61 -19.00 7.63 4.97
C LEU A 61 -18.07 7.96 3.79
N GLY A 62 -18.08 9.21 3.31
CA GLY A 62 -17.17 9.70 2.28
C GLY A 62 -15.71 9.57 2.68
N CYS A 63 -15.35 9.94 3.91
CA CYS A 63 -14.00 9.80 4.46
C CYS A 63 -13.57 8.33 4.55
N VAL A 64 -14.43 7.44 5.04
CA VAL A 64 -14.13 6.00 5.13
C VAL A 64 -13.84 5.42 3.75
N ILE A 65 -14.68 5.71 2.76
CA ILE A 65 -14.49 5.24 1.38
C ILE A 65 -13.22 5.84 0.78
N ALA A 66 -12.97 7.14 0.99
CA ALA A 66 -11.78 7.81 0.49
C ALA A 66 -10.49 7.20 1.05
N ILE A 67 -10.44 6.89 2.35
CA ILE A 67 -9.31 6.17 2.97
C ILE A 67 -9.13 4.79 2.34
N TRP A 68 -10.23 4.08 2.11
CA TRP A 68 -10.21 2.75 1.50
C TRP A 68 -9.62 2.78 0.08
N LEU A 69 -10.06 3.73 -0.75
CA LEU A 69 -9.52 3.95 -2.10
C LEU A 69 -8.06 4.39 -2.05
N LEU A 70 -7.68 5.20 -1.07
CA LEU A 70 -6.30 5.63 -0.87
C LEU A 70 -5.38 4.43 -0.59
N CYS A 71 -5.80 3.54 0.30
CA CYS A 71 -5.12 2.27 0.59
C CYS A 71 -4.99 1.40 -0.65
N LEU A 72 -6.07 1.26 -1.42
CA LEU A 72 -6.09 0.42 -2.62
C LEU A 72 -5.12 0.95 -3.69
N GLY A 73 -5.16 2.26 -3.94
CA GLY A 73 -4.24 2.93 -4.85
C GLY A 73 -2.79 2.90 -4.39
N PHE A 74 -2.54 2.97 -3.07
CA PHE A 74 -1.22 2.80 -2.49
C PHE A 74 -0.67 1.39 -2.73
N VAL A 75 -1.46 0.34 -2.51
CA VAL A 75 -1.08 -1.05 -2.78
C VAL A 75 -0.74 -1.25 -4.26
N TYR A 76 -1.55 -0.72 -5.18
CA TYR A 76 -1.29 -0.78 -6.61
C TYR A 76 0.06 -0.13 -6.97
N ALA A 77 0.32 1.06 -6.44
CA ALA A 77 1.58 1.78 -6.67
C ALA A 77 2.78 1.04 -6.07
N ASP A 78 2.64 0.45 -4.88
CA ASP A 78 3.71 -0.31 -4.23
C ASP A 78 4.01 -1.62 -4.97
N ALA A 79 2.98 -2.33 -5.44
CA ALA A 79 3.14 -3.53 -6.27
C ALA A 79 3.80 -3.21 -7.62
N LYS A 80 3.41 -2.10 -8.27
CA LYS A 80 4.03 -1.65 -9.53
C LYS A 80 5.53 -1.35 -9.36
N ARG A 81 5.93 -0.73 -8.25
CA ARG A 81 7.34 -0.47 -7.94
C ARG A 81 8.15 -1.75 -7.71
N ARG A 82 7.51 -2.82 -7.25
CA ARG A 82 8.12 -4.13 -6.98
C ARG A 82 8.13 -5.07 -8.19
N ALA A 83 7.72 -4.60 -9.38
CA ALA A 83 7.59 -5.39 -10.62
C ALA A 83 6.74 -6.66 -10.48
N MET A 84 5.86 -6.73 -9.48
CA MET A 84 4.90 -7.81 -9.29
C MET A 84 3.58 -7.46 -9.99
N ARG A 85 2.82 -8.46 -10.43
CA ARG A 85 1.52 -8.27 -11.12
C ARG A 85 0.56 -7.51 -10.17
N PRO A 86 0.31 -6.21 -10.37
CA PRO A 86 -0.36 -5.38 -9.36
C PRO A 86 -1.85 -5.70 -9.27
N VAL A 87 -2.44 -6.22 -10.35
CA VAL A 87 -3.84 -6.63 -10.43
C VAL A 87 -4.14 -7.81 -9.49
N LEU A 88 -3.23 -8.80 -9.39
CA LEU A 88 -3.42 -9.94 -8.49
C LEU A 88 -3.46 -9.49 -7.03
N TRP A 89 -2.58 -8.58 -6.64
CA TRP A 89 -2.56 -8.03 -5.28
C TRP A 89 -3.80 -7.20 -4.96
N LEU A 90 -4.29 -6.41 -5.93
CA LEU A 90 -5.57 -5.72 -5.77
C LEU A 90 -6.73 -6.70 -5.59
N LEU A 91 -6.75 -7.79 -6.36
CA LEU A 91 -7.80 -8.80 -6.27
C LEU A 91 -7.82 -9.45 -4.88
N VAL A 92 -6.65 -9.70 -4.29
CA VAL A 92 -6.52 -10.19 -2.90
C VAL A 92 -7.06 -9.15 -1.91
N VAL A 93 -6.72 -7.87 -2.06
CA VAL A 93 -7.23 -6.82 -1.16
C VAL A 93 -8.75 -6.68 -1.25
N ILE A 94 -9.33 -6.86 -2.45
CA ILE A 94 -10.77 -6.76 -2.70
C ILE A 94 -11.51 -8.01 -2.20
N LEU A 95 -10.95 -9.21 -2.40
CA LEU A 95 -11.59 -10.49 -2.04
C LEU A 95 -11.62 -10.73 -0.53
N PHE A 96 -10.66 -10.18 0.21
CA PHE A 96 -10.56 -10.32 1.67
C PHE A 96 -11.01 -9.04 2.38
N PRO A 97 -12.31 -8.90 2.70
CA PRO A 97 -12.84 -7.77 3.45
C PRO A 97 -12.30 -7.73 4.89
N ASN A 98 -12.62 -6.67 5.63
CA ASN A 98 -12.22 -6.46 7.03
C ASN A 98 -10.71 -6.26 7.26
N LEU A 99 -10.05 -5.47 6.40
CA LEU A 99 -8.62 -5.12 6.56
C LEU A 99 -7.64 -6.31 6.39
N LEU A 100 -8.14 -7.55 6.34
CA LEU A 100 -7.37 -8.77 6.15
C LEU A 100 -6.61 -8.77 4.83
N GLY A 101 -7.22 -8.32 3.73
CA GLY A 101 -6.54 -8.21 2.45
C GLY A 101 -5.34 -7.26 2.48
N PHE A 102 -5.45 -6.16 3.24
CA PHE A 102 -4.36 -5.20 3.42
C PHE A 102 -3.26 -5.77 4.33
N LEU A 103 -3.64 -6.45 5.42
CA LEU A 103 -2.70 -7.10 6.32
C LEU A 103 -1.93 -8.24 5.61
N LEU A 104 -2.62 -9.05 4.81
CA LEU A 104 -2.04 -10.13 4.02
C LEU A 104 -1.04 -9.60 2.99
N TYR A 105 -1.34 -8.46 2.34
CA TYR A 105 -0.40 -7.77 1.46
C TYR A 105 0.91 -7.42 2.19
N PHE A 106 0.82 -6.90 3.43
CA PHE A 106 1.99 -6.55 4.22
C PHE A 106 2.82 -7.75 4.64
N VAL A 107 2.17 -8.84 5.09
CA VAL A 107 2.87 -10.06 5.52
C VAL A 107 3.57 -10.74 4.36
N MET A 108 2.92 -10.79 3.19
CA MET A 108 3.44 -11.48 2.02
C MET A 108 4.36 -10.57 1.16
N ARG A 109 4.60 -9.33 1.60
CA ARG A 109 5.50 -8.36 0.97
C ARG A 109 6.95 -8.85 1.06
N GLN A 110 7.39 -9.60 0.05
CA GLN A 110 8.79 -10.01 -0.13
C GLN A 110 9.72 -8.78 -0.16
N PRO A 111 10.95 -8.85 0.40
CA PRO A 111 11.92 -7.76 0.30
C PRO A 111 12.20 -7.39 -1.16
N ILE A 112 12.47 -6.11 -1.44
CA ILE A 112 12.71 -5.63 -2.81
C ILE A 112 13.97 -6.34 -3.33
N GLY A 113 13.79 -7.27 -4.27
CA GLY A 113 14.91 -7.98 -4.89
C GLY A 113 15.77 -7.03 -5.70
N THR A 114 17.09 -7.14 -5.59
CA THR A 114 18.05 -6.40 -6.41
C THR A 114 18.23 -7.13 -7.73
N ALA A 115 18.39 -6.37 -8.82
CA ALA A 115 18.76 -6.95 -10.11
C ALA A 115 20.23 -7.38 -10.05
N CYS A 116 20.52 -8.60 -10.48
CA CYS A 116 21.88 -9.12 -10.53
C CYS A 116 22.74 -8.33 -11.53
N ALA A 117 23.90 -7.83 -11.12
CA ALA A 117 24.84 -7.11 -12.00
C ALA A 117 25.40 -7.96 -13.16
N GLY A 118 25.49 -9.28 -12.98
CA GLY A 118 25.95 -10.21 -14.03
C GLY A 118 24.89 -10.59 -15.07
N CYS A 119 23.73 -11.07 -14.63
CA CYS A 119 22.71 -11.66 -15.51
C CYS A 119 21.38 -10.88 -15.60
N GLY A 120 21.20 -9.81 -14.83
CA GLY A 120 19.99 -8.99 -14.82
C GLY A 120 18.76 -9.64 -14.16
N ARG A 121 18.85 -10.86 -13.63
CA ARG A 121 17.74 -11.51 -12.91
C ARG A 121 17.53 -10.90 -11.53
N THR A 122 16.28 -10.76 -11.10
CA THR A 122 15.92 -10.33 -9.74
C THR A 122 16.29 -11.41 -8.73
N ILE A 123 17.17 -11.09 -7.80
CA ILE A 123 17.59 -11.96 -6.71
C ILE A 123 17.33 -11.28 -5.36
N PRO A 124 17.14 -12.03 -4.28
CA PRO A 124 17.01 -11.46 -2.95
C PRO A 124 18.28 -10.70 -2.55
N SER A 125 18.12 -9.48 -2.04
CA SER A 125 19.24 -8.58 -1.71
C SER A 125 20.16 -9.08 -0.57
N PHE A 126 19.76 -10.15 0.12
CA PHE A 126 20.51 -10.75 1.21
C PHE A 126 21.44 -11.88 0.76
N GLN A 127 21.41 -12.31 -0.50
CA GLN A 127 22.28 -13.37 -0.99
C GLN A 127 23.60 -12.79 -1.52
N PRO A 128 24.77 -13.26 -1.04
CA PRO A 128 26.07 -12.77 -1.49
C PRO A 128 26.39 -13.19 -2.93
N PHE A 129 25.76 -14.25 -3.42
CA PHE A 129 25.95 -14.80 -4.76
C PHE A 129 24.62 -14.99 -5.47
N CYS A 130 24.60 -14.76 -6.78
CA CYS A 130 23.42 -15.02 -7.61
C CYS A 130 23.21 -16.54 -7.79
N SER A 131 22.03 -17.06 -7.45
CA SER A 131 21.66 -18.47 -7.64
C SER A 131 21.57 -18.93 -9.11
N TRP A 132 21.53 -17.99 -10.06
CA TRP A 132 21.41 -18.27 -11.49
C TRP A 132 22.74 -18.23 -12.23
N CYS A 133 23.64 -17.32 -11.87
CA CYS A 133 24.90 -17.09 -12.61
C CYS A 133 26.17 -17.14 -11.73
N GLY A 134 26.04 -17.30 -10.42
CA GLY A 134 27.16 -17.32 -9.48
C GLY A 134 27.83 -15.96 -9.25
N HIS A 135 27.39 -14.88 -9.92
CA HIS A 135 28.03 -13.57 -9.79
C HIS A 135 27.83 -12.99 -8.38
N ALA A 136 28.93 -12.59 -7.74
CA ALA A 136 28.91 -11.93 -6.44
C ALA A 136 28.17 -10.60 -6.53
N GLN A 137 27.26 -10.34 -5.60
CA GLN A 137 26.58 -9.05 -5.54
C GLN A 137 27.39 -8.10 -4.67
N PRO A 138 27.47 -6.80 -5.03
CA PRO A 138 27.99 -5.79 -4.12
C PRO A 138 27.01 -5.69 -2.95
N MET A 139 27.24 -6.50 -1.92
CA MET A 139 26.38 -6.61 -0.76
C MET A 139 26.43 -5.30 0.01
N SER A 140 25.26 -4.71 0.26
CA SER A 140 25.10 -3.66 1.26
C SER A 140 25.50 -4.21 2.63
N THR A 141 26.59 -3.68 3.16
CA THR A 141 27.15 -3.96 4.48
C THR A 141 26.08 -3.84 5.56
N GLY A 142 25.62 -4.95 6.12
CA GLY A 142 24.58 -4.93 7.15
C GLY A 142 24.16 -6.32 7.62
N GLY A 143 24.97 -6.91 8.49
CA GLY A 143 24.62 -8.14 9.23
C GLY A 143 25.77 -9.13 9.25
N ASN A 144 26.35 -9.32 10.43
CA ASN A 144 27.44 -10.24 10.77
C ASN A 144 27.49 -11.49 9.89
N ALA A 145 28.60 -11.66 9.18
CA ALA A 145 28.94 -12.90 8.51
C ALA A 145 29.06 -14.04 9.54
N PRO A 146 28.48 -15.23 9.31
CA PRO A 146 28.97 -16.42 9.95
C PRO A 146 30.36 -16.71 9.36
N GLN A 147 31.39 -16.66 10.21
CA GLN A 147 32.71 -17.20 9.89
C GLN A 147 32.54 -18.71 9.67
N GLY A 148 32.57 -19.15 8.41
CA GLY A 148 32.64 -20.57 8.08
C GLY A 148 33.94 -21.19 8.62
N PRO A 149 33.93 -22.48 9.01
CA PRO A 149 35.09 -23.09 9.64
C PRO A 149 36.20 -23.34 8.62
N GLY A 150 37.40 -22.86 8.97
CA GLY A 150 38.71 -23.40 8.59
C GLY A 150 38.97 -23.78 7.13
N SER A 151 39.77 -22.96 6.43
CA SER A 151 40.63 -23.49 5.36
C SER A 151 41.95 -23.97 5.98
N PRO A 152 42.37 -25.25 5.77
CA PRO A 152 43.68 -25.70 6.18
C PRO A 152 44.75 -25.00 5.32
N GLY A 153 45.74 -24.39 5.97
CA GLY A 153 46.90 -23.85 5.30
C GLY A 153 47.68 -24.96 4.60
N MET A 154 47.78 -24.89 3.27
CA MET A 154 48.76 -25.65 2.52
C MET A 154 50.12 -25.00 2.75
N GLY A 155 50.94 -25.68 3.57
CA GLY A 155 52.36 -25.40 3.70
C GLY A 155 53.07 -25.64 2.38
N SER A 156 53.79 -24.64 1.91
CA SER A 156 54.81 -24.79 0.88
C SER A 156 56.05 -25.41 1.53
N VAL A 157 56.25 -26.70 1.26
CA VAL A 157 57.47 -27.45 1.57
C VAL A 157 58.58 -26.91 0.67
N SER A 158 59.58 -26.23 1.25
CA SER A 158 60.83 -25.93 0.55
C SER A 158 61.64 -27.22 0.45
N ALA A 159 61.82 -27.70 -0.79
CA ALA A 159 62.78 -28.74 -1.11
C ALA A 159 64.20 -28.14 -1.13
N VAL A 160 65.08 -28.91 -0.51
CA VAL A 160 66.56 -28.96 -0.55
C VAL A 160 67.25 -28.14 -1.64
#